data_AF-A0A3D2XGD1-F1
#
_entry.id   AF-A0A3D2XGD1-F1
#
_cell.length_a   1.000
_cell.length_b   1.000
_cell.length_c   1.000
_cell.angle_alpha   90.00
_cell.angle_beta   90.00
_cell.angle_gamma   90.00
#
_symmetry.space_group_name_H-M   'P 1'
#
loop_
_entity.id
_entity.type
_entity.pdbx_description
1 polymer ?
#
loop_
_entity_poly.entity_id
_entity_poly.type
_entity_poly.pdbx_seq_one_letter_code
_entity_poly.pdbx_strand_id
1 'polypeptide(L)'
;MKVLSVILLCIICCSCSDTDSKTNELNQRVTRLEQRMDSLTNTKKEDSGGYMNQRATSQNDRCQGITKKGAQCKRKAKTNGYCWQHGG
;
A
#
# COMPACT_ATOMS: atom_id res chain seq x y z
N MET A 1 41.44 -40.17 -31.77
CA MET A 1 40.91 -39.89 -30.42
C MET A 1 40.32 -38.47 -30.27
N LYS A 2 39.64 -37.94 -31.30
CA LYS A 2 38.98 -36.61 -31.26
C LYS A 2 37.45 -36.71 -31.27
N VAL A 3 36.91 -37.85 -31.67
CA VAL A 3 35.46 -38.12 -31.78
C VAL A 3 34.79 -38.37 -30.42
N LEU A 4 35.50 -38.94 -29.44
CA LEU A 4 34.96 -39.19 -28.10
C LEU A 4 34.67 -37.89 -27.32
N SER A 5 35.49 -36.85 -27.55
CA SER A 5 35.36 -35.56 -26.87
C SER A 5 34.18 -34.72 -27.38
N VAL A 6 33.81 -34.89 -28.65
CA VAL A 6 32.66 -34.17 -29.25
C VAL A 6 31.34 -34.78 -28.78
N ILE A 7 31.28 -36.11 -28.65
CA ILE A 7 30.10 -36.83 -28.16
C ILE A 7 29.81 -36.49 -26.69
N LEU A 8 30.85 -36.38 -25.85
CA LEU A 8 30.68 -36.04 -24.44
C LEU A 8 30.18 -34.60 -24.23
N LEU A 9 30.62 -33.65 -25.09
CA LEU A 9 30.13 -32.26 -25.06
C LEU A 9 28.66 -32.14 -25.47
N CYS A 10 28.20 -32.92 -26.46
CA CYS A 10 26.78 -32.92 -26.87
C CYS A 10 25.83 -33.45 -25.79
N ILE A 11 26.25 -34.45 -25.01
CA ILE A 11 25.43 -35.01 -23.91
C ILE A 11 25.27 -34.00 -22.76
N ILE A 12 26.32 -33.22 -22.47
CA ILE A 12 26.27 -32.17 -21.44
C ILE A 12 25.35 -31.03 -21.87
N CYS A 13 25.38 -30.60 -23.15
CA CYS A 13 24.53 -29.52 -23.65
C CYS A 13 23.02 -29.86 -23.70
N CYS A 14 22.65 -31.12 -23.99
CA CYS A 14 21.24 -31.52 -24.02
C CYS A 14 20.57 -31.49 -22.64
N SER A 15 21.33 -31.66 -21.55
CA SER A 15 20.75 -31.69 -20.19
C SER A 15 20.46 -30.30 -19.61
N CYS A 16 21.01 -29.23 -20.20
CA CYS A 16 20.84 -27.86 -19.69
C CYS A 16 19.60 -27.15 -20.24
N SER A 17 19.05 -27.58 -21.37
CA SER A 17 17.97 -26.83 -22.07
C SER A 17 16.62 -26.88 -21.33
N ASP A 18 16.37 -27.90 -20.51
CA ASP A 18 15.09 -28.04 -19.80
C ASP A 18 15.01 -27.22 -18.50
N THR A 19 16.15 -26.86 -17.90
CA THR A 19 16.19 -26.02 -16.69
C THR A 19 15.89 -24.55 -16.96
N ASP A 20 16.08 -24.08 -18.19
CA ASP A 20 15.94 -22.66 -18.54
C ASP A 20 14.47 -22.24 -18.73
N SER A 21 13.62 -23.13 -19.22
CA SER A 21 12.22 -22.81 -19.54
C SER A 21 11.39 -22.48 -18.30
N LYS A 22 11.50 -23.30 -17.24
CA LYS A 22 10.80 -23.06 -15.95
C LYS A 22 11.39 -21.88 -15.18
N THR A 23 12.69 -21.64 -15.32
CA THR A 23 13.39 -20.51 -14.71
C THR A 23 12.95 -19.19 -15.33
N ASN A 24 12.76 -19.15 -16.66
CA ASN A 24 12.24 -17.99 -17.37
C ASN A 24 10.79 -17.64 -16.96
N GLU A 25 9.91 -18.64 -16.84
CA GLU A 25 8.53 -18.40 -16.40
C GLU A 25 8.47 -17.86 -14.96
N LEU A 26 9.29 -18.41 -14.05
CA LEU A 26 9.33 -17.94 -12.67
C LEU A 26 9.89 -16.51 -12.58
N ASN A 27 10.96 -16.20 -13.31
CA ASN A 27 11.52 -14.85 -13.37
C ASN A 27 10.51 -13.85 -13.94
N GLN A 28 9.75 -14.24 -14.97
CA GLN A 28 8.68 -13.40 -15.52
C GLN A 28 7.55 -13.15 -14.51
N ARG A 29 7.25 -14.11 -13.63
CA ARG A 29 6.26 -13.94 -12.54
C ARG A 29 6.80 -13.04 -11.43
N VAL A 30 8.06 -13.20 -11.03
CA VAL A 30 8.72 -12.37 -10.00
C VAL A 30 8.73 -10.91 -10.44
N THR A 31 9.13 -10.60 -11.67
CA THR A 31 9.13 -9.22 -12.20
C THR A 31 7.73 -8.58 -12.19
N ARG A 32 6.67 -9.33 -12.54
CA ARG A 32 5.29 -8.80 -12.45
C ARG A 32 4.84 -8.55 -11.01
N LEU A 33 5.32 -9.34 -10.05
CA LEU A 33 5.01 -9.14 -8.63
C LEU A 33 5.75 -7.93 -8.06
N GLU A 34 7.01 -7.72 -8.44
CA GLU A 34 7.79 -6.54 -8.06
C GLU A 34 7.12 -5.25 -8.56
N GLN A 35 6.69 -5.21 -9.83
CA GLN A 35 5.94 -4.08 -10.40
C GLN A 35 4.63 -3.78 -9.64
N ARG A 36 3.93 -4.82 -9.16
CA ARG A 36 2.73 -4.66 -8.34
C ARG A 36 3.05 -4.10 -6.95
N MET A 37 4.15 -4.51 -6.34
CA MET A 37 4.59 -4.01 -5.04
C MET A 37 5.01 -2.54 -5.11
N ASP A 38 5.71 -2.11 -6.16
CA ASP A 38 6.11 -0.70 -6.35
C ASP A 38 4.93 0.25 -6.61
N SER A 39 3.85 -0.29 -7.19
CA SER A 39 2.59 0.46 -7.38
C SER A 39 1.84 0.67 -6.07
N LEU A 40 1.93 -0.28 -5.13
CA LEU A 40 1.29 -0.19 -3.80
C LEU A 40 2.05 0.74 -2.84
N THR A 41 3.36 0.90 -3.03
CA THR A 41 4.19 1.76 -2.18
C THR A 41 4.16 3.23 -2.62
N ASN A 42 3.94 3.52 -3.91
CA ASN A 42 3.81 4.89 -4.42
C ASN A 42 2.44 5.55 -4.16
N THR A 43 1.41 4.80 -3.74
CA THR A 43 0.13 5.37 -3.30
C THR A 43 0.13 5.83 -1.84
N LYS A 44 1.29 5.89 -1.17
CA LYS A 44 1.40 6.39 0.21
C LYS A 44 2.03 7.78 0.27
N LYS A 45 1.37 8.75 -0.36
CA LYS A 45 1.40 10.15 0.06
C LYS A 45 -0.05 10.60 0.22
N GLU A 46 -0.39 10.90 1.47
CA GLU A 46 -1.61 11.62 1.91
C GLU A 46 -2.90 10.82 1.66
N ASP A 47 -3.35 9.92 2.55
CA ASP A 47 -3.97 10.31 3.81
C ASP A 47 -3.93 9.19 4.86
N SER A 48 -3.46 9.53 6.06
CA SER A 48 -3.88 8.81 7.26
C SER A 48 -5.19 9.46 7.71
N GLY A 49 -6.32 9.03 7.14
CA GLY A 49 -7.65 9.57 7.47
C GLY A 49 -8.82 8.90 6.76
N GLY A 50 -9.07 7.61 7.03
CA GLY A 50 -10.10 6.75 6.44
C GLY A 50 -11.42 7.38 5.93
N TYR A 51 -11.87 6.89 4.77
CA TYR A 51 -13.21 7.03 4.15
C TYR A 51 -13.89 8.40 4.31
N MET A 52 -13.47 9.34 3.47
CA MET A 52 -14.11 10.64 3.26
C MET A 52 -15.46 10.52 2.54
N ASN A 53 -16.57 10.67 3.25
CA ASN A 53 -17.84 11.13 2.69
C ASN A 53 -17.87 12.65 2.80
N GLN A 54 -17.48 13.33 1.72
CA GLN A 54 -17.39 14.78 1.64
C GLN A 54 -18.79 15.39 1.50
N ARG A 55 -19.52 15.51 2.62
CA ARG A 55 -20.30 16.72 2.87
C ARG A 55 -19.36 17.69 3.57
N ALA A 56 -18.73 18.55 2.78
CA ALA A 56 -17.96 19.69 3.27
C ALA A 56 -18.87 20.67 4.00
N THR A 57 -19.28 20.30 5.21
CA THR A 57 -19.66 21.24 6.25
C THR A 57 -18.49 21.25 7.19
N SER A 58 -17.97 22.42 7.53
CA SER A 58 -16.92 22.65 8.53
C SER A 58 -17.41 22.23 9.93
N GLN A 59 -17.79 20.97 10.09
CA GLN A 59 -18.13 20.34 11.34
C GLN A 59 -16.81 20.09 12.04
N ASN A 60 -16.39 21.09 12.79
CA ASN A 60 -15.31 20.92 13.75
C ASN A 60 -15.67 19.73 14.64
N ASP A 61 -14.93 18.62 14.57
CA ASP A 61 -15.28 17.42 15.35
C ASP A 61 -15.29 17.71 16.85
N ARG A 62 -14.63 18.78 17.31
CA ARG A 62 -14.50 19.16 18.71
C ARG A 62 -15.24 20.45 19.03
N CYS A 63 -15.91 20.46 20.18
CA CYS A 63 -16.57 21.66 20.72
C CYS A 63 -15.56 22.80 20.93
N GLN A 64 -15.93 24.00 20.48
CA GLN A 64 -15.15 25.23 20.62
C GLN A 64 -15.47 25.98 21.92
N GLY A 65 -16.45 25.51 22.71
CA GLY A 65 -16.82 26.11 23.99
C GLY A 65 -15.72 26.00 25.04
N ILE A 66 -15.60 27.02 25.89
CA ILE A 66 -14.72 27.04 27.05
C ILE A 66 -15.51 26.59 28.29
N THR A 67 -14.91 25.73 29.10
CA THR A 67 -15.50 25.27 30.36
C THR A 67 -15.35 26.35 31.43
N LYS A 68 -16.13 26.28 32.53
CA LYS A 68 -15.97 27.18 33.68
C LYS A 68 -14.56 27.17 34.30
N LYS A 69 -13.78 26.12 34.03
CA LYS A 69 -12.38 25.97 34.46
C LYS A 69 -11.38 26.62 33.49
N GLY A 70 -11.84 27.27 32.42
CA GLY A 70 -10.99 27.88 31.39
C GLY A 70 -10.43 26.92 30.34
N ALA A 71 -10.63 25.61 30.48
CA ALA A 71 -10.17 24.63 29.51
C ALA A 71 -11.16 24.48 28.34
N GLN A 72 -10.65 24.16 27.14
CA GLN A 72 -11.49 23.86 25.97
C GLN A 72 -12.32 22.59 26.21
N CYS A 73 -13.59 22.64 25.79
CA CYS A 73 -14.50 21.50 25.83
C CYS A 73 -13.98 20.34 24.96
N LYS A 74 -13.91 19.15 25.54
CA LYS A 74 -13.45 17.93 24.86
C LYS A 74 -14.57 17.16 24.15
N ARG A 75 -15.83 17.61 24.26
CA ARG A 75 -16.98 16.92 23.68
C ARG A 75 -17.04 17.12 22.17
N LYS A 76 -17.72 16.19 21.48
CA LYS A 76 -17.97 16.30 20.04
C LYS A 76 -18.87 17.51 19.75
N ALA A 77 -18.56 18.30 18.73
CA ALA A 77 -19.48 19.34 18.29
C ALA A 77 -20.66 18.69 17.52
N LYS A 78 -21.84 19.28 17.67
CA LYS A 78 -23.06 18.84 16.99
C LYS A 78 -23.49 19.88 15.97
N THR A 79 -23.68 21.13 16.41
CA THR A 79 -24.11 22.23 15.56
C THR A 79 -23.20 23.44 15.79
N ASN A 80 -22.83 24.14 14.71
CA ASN A 80 -22.03 25.38 14.75
C ASN A 80 -20.72 25.28 15.57
N GLY A 81 -20.10 24.11 15.65
CA GLY A 81 -18.86 23.92 16.42
C GLY A 81 -19.06 23.83 17.94
N TYR A 82 -20.30 23.72 18.43
CA TYR A 82 -20.61 23.58 19.86
C TYR A 82 -21.30 22.26 20.18
N CYS A 83 -21.21 21.84 21.46
CA CYS A 83 -21.94 20.70 21.99
C CYS A 83 -23.25 21.13 22.65
N TRP A 84 -24.11 20.17 23.00
CA TRP A 84 -25.41 20.40 23.67
C TRP A 84 -25.34 21.21 24.97
N GLN A 85 -24.17 21.28 25.61
CA GLN A 85 -23.96 22.08 26.82
C GLN A 85 -23.53 23.52 26.52
N HIS A 86 -23.04 23.76 25.31
CA HIS A 86 -22.58 25.06 24.81
C HIS A 86 -23.50 25.61 23.71
N GLY A 87 -24.75 25.14 23.63
CA GLY A 87 -25.76 25.65 22.69
C GLY A 87 -25.75 25.03 21.29
N GLY A 88 -25.21 23.81 21.13
CA GLY A 88 -25.15 23.09 19.85
C GLY A 88 -25.98 21.82 19.75
#